data_AF-A0A8T9T1G2-F1
#
_entry.id   AF-A0A8T9T1G2-F1
#
_cell.length_a   1.000
_cell.length_b   1.000
_cell.length_c   1.000
_cell.angle_alpha   90.00
_cell.angle_beta   90.00
_cell.angle_gamma   90.00
#
_symmetry.space_group_name_H-M   'P 1'
#
loop_
_entity.id
_entity.type
_entity.pdbx_description
1 polymer ?
#
loop_
_entity_poly.entity_id
_entity_poly.type
_entity_poly.pdbx_seq_one_letter_code
_entity_poly.pdbx_strand_id
1 'polypeptide(L)'
;MKPQACISNAVIRENQPVMTVTEARLFVACLRAVTLSAGELQEIRVRMVPDVISSYSGQAYSLVRDAIESLKGRKYEAAGGESLFATLEIEDQTGDVVGAWNPAVREHLTDYKANDVTYTTLDWQDKRFKNAHTYRLLWLLKSYQSLHTPKVWKVEELRLAILNDLTTYPNLADFRRGLLDKVCAELGYGYETKKRGKRVTGIVFKALPVRNPAQVAIDFKEPVVTPKKTQKEAPGKTLEIGAEWSDSDKPIVAQKCSVLQKRGLTVPQVMQILSWCGGSVAKFDKVTKAAHGAYCETQTNGGITNVAAYIVARIKKDCPGIF
;
A
#
# COMPACT_ATOMS: atom_id res chain seq x y z
N MET A 1 20.65 -24.93 -8.14
CA MET A 1 19.84 -24.40 -7.02
C MET A 1 19.72 -22.90 -7.21
N LYS A 2 18.52 -22.30 -7.26
CA LYS A 2 18.39 -20.83 -7.29
C LYS A 2 18.80 -20.28 -5.91
N PRO A 3 19.49 -19.14 -5.81
CA PRO A 3 19.87 -18.55 -4.53
C PRO A 3 18.63 -18.28 -3.65
N GLN A 4 18.81 -18.41 -2.34
CA GLN A 4 17.78 -18.06 -1.35
C GLN A 4 17.72 -16.54 -1.20
N ALA A 5 16.52 -15.97 -1.19
CA ALA A 5 16.33 -14.57 -0.88
C ALA A 5 16.41 -14.41 0.64
N CYS A 6 17.38 -13.63 1.13
CA CYS A 6 17.50 -13.38 2.55
C CYS A 6 17.74 -11.91 2.82
N ILE A 7 17.33 -11.48 4.00
CA ILE A 7 17.53 -10.11 4.48
C ILE A 7 17.54 -10.10 6.01
N SER A 8 18.18 -9.11 6.60
CA SER A 8 18.24 -8.95 8.06
C SER A 8 16.85 -8.77 8.67
N ASN A 9 16.69 -9.32 9.88
CA ASN A 9 15.45 -9.21 10.64
C ASN A 9 15.16 -7.77 11.07
N ALA A 10 16.19 -6.93 11.21
CA ALA A 10 16.01 -5.52 11.53
C ALA A 10 15.18 -4.81 10.45
N VAL A 11 15.56 -5.01 9.17
CA VAL A 11 14.86 -4.43 8.02
C VAL A 11 13.43 -4.99 7.91
N ILE A 12 13.24 -6.30 8.14
CA ILE A 12 11.89 -6.88 8.09
C ILE A 12 11.00 -6.37 9.22
N ARG A 13 11.51 -6.28 10.45
CA ARG A 13 10.66 -5.97 11.61
C ARG A 13 10.30 -4.49 11.72
N GLU A 14 10.99 -3.62 10.98
CA GLU A 14 10.69 -2.20 10.90
C GLU A 14 9.29 -1.94 10.30
N ASN A 15 8.59 -0.92 10.80
CA ASN A 15 7.30 -0.51 10.27
C ASN A 15 7.49 0.21 8.94
N GLN A 16 7.13 -0.48 7.85
CA GLN A 16 7.31 0.00 6.50
C GLN A 16 5.96 0.14 5.81
N PRO A 17 5.77 1.12 4.89
CA PRO A 17 4.56 1.20 4.09
C PRO A 17 4.26 -0.14 3.43
N VAL A 18 2.99 -0.48 3.28
CA VAL A 18 2.61 -1.76 2.69
C VAL A 18 3.06 -1.79 1.23
N MET A 19 3.68 -2.90 0.82
CA MET A 19 4.06 -3.11 -0.58
C MET A 19 2.83 -3.47 -1.42
N THR A 20 2.88 -3.27 -2.72
CA THR A 20 1.92 -3.96 -3.61
C THR A 20 2.33 -5.42 -3.81
N VAL A 21 1.45 -6.27 -4.35
CA VAL A 21 1.81 -7.67 -4.66
C VAL A 21 2.96 -7.74 -5.68
N THR A 22 2.92 -6.90 -6.73
CA THR A 22 3.98 -6.81 -7.73
C THR A 22 5.29 -6.36 -7.11
N GLU A 23 5.22 -5.37 -6.23
CA GLU A 23 6.37 -4.86 -5.49
C GLU A 23 6.99 -5.91 -4.57
N ALA A 24 6.17 -6.63 -3.80
CA ALA A 24 6.65 -7.71 -2.93
C ALA A 24 7.33 -8.84 -3.72
N ARG A 25 6.80 -9.17 -4.91
CA ARG A 25 7.39 -10.17 -5.81
C ARG A 25 8.72 -9.69 -6.38
N LEU A 26 8.76 -8.45 -6.87
CA LEU A 26 9.98 -7.83 -7.37
C LEU A 26 11.04 -7.75 -6.28
N PHE A 27 10.67 -7.33 -5.07
CA PHE A 27 11.56 -7.25 -3.91
C PHE A 27 12.21 -8.60 -3.60
N VAL A 28 11.41 -9.66 -3.49
CA VAL A 28 11.93 -11.02 -3.26
C VAL A 28 12.79 -11.49 -4.44
N ALA A 29 12.40 -11.18 -5.68
CA ALA A 29 13.19 -11.55 -6.86
C ALA A 29 14.56 -10.87 -6.88
N CYS A 30 14.63 -9.57 -6.54
CA CYS A 30 15.89 -8.86 -6.37
C CYS A 30 16.74 -9.51 -5.28
N LEU A 31 16.19 -9.77 -4.09
CA LEU A 31 16.94 -10.40 -2.99
C LEU A 31 17.56 -11.76 -3.36
N ARG A 32 16.99 -12.48 -4.33
CA ARG A 32 17.58 -13.73 -4.85
C ARG A 32 18.72 -13.50 -5.83
N ALA A 33 18.76 -12.34 -6.46
CA ALA A 33 19.87 -11.91 -7.31
C ALA A 33 21.05 -11.38 -6.48
N VAL A 34 20.94 -11.33 -5.14
CA VAL A 34 22.06 -10.96 -4.27
C VAL A 34 23.16 -12.01 -4.43
N THR A 35 24.25 -11.60 -5.07
CA THR A 35 25.49 -12.36 -5.18
C THR A 35 26.66 -11.47 -4.81
N LEU A 36 27.63 -12.05 -4.13
CA LEU A 36 28.91 -11.41 -3.84
C LEU A 36 29.96 -11.92 -4.82
N SER A 37 30.66 -11.01 -5.48
CA SER A 37 31.90 -11.31 -6.21
C SER A 37 32.98 -10.36 -5.71
N ALA A 38 34.18 -10.87 -5.43
CA ALA A 38 35.31 -10.10 -4.89
C ALA A 38 34.99 -9.25 -3.64
N GLY A 39 33.97 -9.63 -2.86
CA GLY A 39 33.57 -8.87 -1.68
C GLY A 39 32.75 -7.62 -2.00
N GLU A 40 32.19 -7.49 -3.20
CA GLU A 40 31.25 -6.42 -3.59
C GLU A 40 29.90 -6.98 -4.03
N LEU A 41 28.85 -6.19 -3.81
CA LEU A 41 27.50 -6.53 -4.29
C LEU A 41 27.48 -6.40 -5.82
N GLN A 42 27.07 -7.48 -6.47
CA GLN A 42 26.95 -7.50 -7.93
C GLN A 42 25.69 -6.77 -8.40
N GLU A 43 25.67 -6.48 -9.71
CA GLU A 43 24.50 -5.97 -10.41
C GLU A 43 23.27 -6.86 -10.16
N ILE A 44 22.14 -6.22 -9.91
CA ILE A 44 20.83 -6.87 -9.85
C ILE A 44 20.40 -7.16 -11.28
N ARG A 45 20.12 -8.42 -11.59
CA ARG A 45 19.46 -8.81 -12.84
C ARG A 45 18.33 -9.78 -12.54
N VAL A 46 17.11 -9.34 -12.80
CA VAL A 46 15.88 -10.06 -12.48
C VAL A 46 15.05 -10.22 -13.74
N ARG A 47 14.76 -11.46 -14.10
CA ARG A 47 13.84 -11.74 -15.22
C ARG A 47 12.43 -11.34 -14.86
N MET A 48 11.84 -10.43 -15.64
CA MET A 48 10.49 -9.93 -15.32
C MET A 48 9.45 -11.06 -15.42
N VAL A 49 9.53 -11.88 -16.47
CA VAL A 49 8.75 -13.12 -16.62
C VAL A 49 9.67 -14.33 -16.42
N PRO A 50 9.31 -15.32 -15.60
CA PRO A 50 8.09 -15.45 -14.80
C PRO A 50 8.27 -14.97 -13.35
N ASP A 51 9.40 -14.36 -12.99
CA ASP A 51 9.74 -14.17 -11.57
C ASP A 51 8.92 -13.05 -10.90
N VAL A 52 8.48 -12.02 -11.65
CA VAL A 52 7.68 -10.90 -11.14
C VAL A 52 6.23 -10.95 -11.63
N ILE A 53 6.04 -11.12 -12.94
CA ILE A 53 4.72 -11.17 -13.60
C ILE A 53 4.52 -12.50 -14.35
N SER A 54 3.26 -12.83 -14.67
CA SER A 54 2.91 -14.05 -15.37
C SER A 54 3.04 -13.95 -16.90
N SER A 55 2.85 -12.76 -17.46
CA SER A 55 2.87 -12.52 -18.91
C SER A 55 3.13 -11.05 -19.22
N TYR A 56 3.78 -10.77 -20.34
CA TYR A 56 3.98 -9.41 -20.83
C TYR A 56 2.65 -8.79 -21.27
N SER A 57 2.32 -7.62 -20.72
CA SER A 57 1.19 -6.77 -21.15
C SER A 57 1.48 -5.32 -20.76
N GLY A 58 0.89 -4.35 -21.46
CA GLY A 58 1.12 -2.93 -21.16
C GLY A 58 0.79 -2.56 -19.71
N GLN A 59 -0.27 -3.13 -19.15
CA GLN A 59 -0.64 -2.96 -17.74
C GLN A 59 0.37 -3.61 -16.79
N ALA A 60 0.93 -4.78 -17.15
CA ALA A 60 1.95 -5.41 -16.31
C ALA A 60 3.24 -4.59 -16.28
N TYR A 61 3.65 -3.99 -17.40
CA TYR A 61 4.79 -3.08 -17.46
C TYR A 61 4.58 -1.84 -16.58
N SER A 62 3.39 -1.23 -16.61
CA SER A 62 3.11 -0.07 -15.74
C SER A 62 3.18 -0.45 -14.25
N LEU A 63 2.60 -1.60 -13.87
CA LEU A 63 2.67 -2.08 -12.49
C LEU A 63 4.11 -2.36 -12.02
N VAL A 64 4.96 -2.88 -12.90
CA VAL A 64 6.39 -3.11 -12.59
C VAL A 64 7.14 -1.79 -12.48
N ARG A 65 6.88 -0.82 -13.38
CA ARG A 65 7.49 0.52 -13.29
C ARG A 65 7.09 1.24 -12.01
N ASP A 66 5.82 1.19 -11.63
CA ASP A 66 5.32 1.76 -10.37
C ASP A 66 5.97 1.08 -9.15
N ALA A 67 6.13 -0.25 -9.22
CA ALA A 67 6.83 -1.02 -8.19
C ALA A 67 8.31 -0.65 -8.08
N ILE A 68 9.01 -0.43 -9.20
CA ILE A 68 10.41 0.01 -9.22
C ILE A 68 10.57 1.37 -8.54
N GLU A 69 9.75 2.35 -8.91
CA GLU A 69 9.81 3.69 -8.32
C GLU A 69 9.45 3.68 -6.83
N SER A 70 8.45 2.87 -6.44
CA SER A 70 8.11 2.66 -5.05
C SER A 70 9.26 2.03 -4.26
N LEU A 71 9.93 1.00 -4.78
CA LEU A 71 11.07 0.36 -4.11
C LEU A 71 12.28 1.29 -3.97
N LYS A 72 12.60 2.07 -5.00
CA LYS A 72 13.69 3.06 -4.96
C LYS A 72 13.44 4.12 -3.90
N GLY A 73 12.20 4.60 -3.78
CA GLY A 73 11.82 5.64 -2.82
C GLY A 73 11.73 5.18 -1.36
N ARG A 74 11.74 3.87 -1.09
CA ARG A 74 11.65 3.33 0.28
C ARG A 74 12.96 3.48 1.02
N LYS A 75 12.87 4.08 2.20
CA LYS A 75 13.98 4.25 3.14
C LYS A 75 13.75 3.37 4.36
N TYR A 76 14.83 2.77 4.85
CA TYR A 76 14.79 1.88 6.01
C TYR A 76 15.66 2.49 7.10
N GLU A 77 15.07 2.79 8.26
CA GLU A 77 15.78 3.31 9.44
C GLU A 77 16.85 2.31 9.91
N ALA A 78 16.55 1.01 9.83
CA ALA A 78 17.53 -0.03 10.13
C ALA A 78 18.78 0.04 9.24
N ALA A 79 18.64 0.60 8.04
CA ALA A 79 19.71 0.82 7.07
C ALA A 79 20.22 2.27 7.08
N GLY A 80 20.11 2.97 8.21
CA GLY A 80 20.57 4.36 8.35
C GLY A 80 19.71 5.40 7.61
N GLY A 81 18.46 5.07 7.29
CA GLY A 81 17.55 5.94 6.53
C GLY A 81 17.82 5.91 5.01
N GLU A 82 18.60 4.95 4.54
CA GLU A 82 18.93 4.76 3.14
C GLU A 82 17.94 3.82 2.42
N SER A 83 17.90 3.92 1.09
CA SER A 83 17.21 2.95 0.24
C SER A 83 18.08 1.71 0.05
N LEU A 84 17.44 0.54 -0.07
CA LEU A 84 18.14 -0.71 -0.38
C LEU A 84 18.70 -0.72 -1.80
N PHE A 85 18.06 0.02 -2.71
CA PHE A 85 18.42 0.07 -4.13
C PHE A 85 19.06 1.43 -4.45
N ALA A 86 20.26 1.41 -5.02
CA ALA A 86 20.89 2.61 -5.58
C ALA A 86 20.28 2.96 -6.94
N THR A 87 20.14 1.94 -7.79
CA THR A 87 19.49 2.05 -9.11
C THR A 87 18.59 0.84 -9.34
N LEU A 88 17.50 1.05 -10.06
CA LEU A 88 16.61 -0.02 -10.51
C LEU A 88 15.82 0.49 -11.71
N GLU A 89 15.86 -0.24 -12.82
CA GLU A 89 15.22 0.14 -14.08
C GLU A 89 14.88 -1.09 -14.93
N ILE A 90 14.08 -0.90 -15.96
CA ILE A 90 13.76 -1.94 -16.95
C ILE A 90 14.74 -1.77 -18.10
N GLU A 91 15.51 -2.81 -18.42
CA GLU A 91 16.43 -2.83 -19.55
C GLU A 91 15.64 -2.92 -20.86
N ASP A 92 15.77 -1.93 -21.74
CA ASP A 92 14.95 -1.82 -22.96
C ASP A 92 15.12 -3.00 -23.94
N GLN A 93 16.30 -3.62 -23.97
CA GLN A 93 16.62 -4.69 -24.92
C GLN A 93 16.04 -6.05 -24.53
N THR A 94 16.01 -6.35 -23.22
CA THR A 94 15.59 -7.66 -22.69
C THR A 94 14.23 -7.61 -22.01
N GLY A 95 13.80 -6.42 -21.56
CA GLY A 95 12.65 -6.25 -20.70
C GLY A 95 12.87 -6.79 -19.27
N ASP A 96 14.11 -7.11 -18.91
CA ASP A 96 14.49 -7.52 -17.56
C ASP A 96 14.64 -6.31 -16.64
N VAL A 97 14.54 -6.52 -15.33
CA VAL A 97 14.83 -5.49 -14.35
C VAL A 97 16.31 -5.57 -14.00
N VAL A 98 17.01 -4.46 -14.21
CA VAL A 98 18.43 -4.29 -13.91
C VAL A 98 18.65 -3.19 -12.88
N GLY A 99 19.74 -3.25 -12.13
CA GLY A 99 20.03 -2.22 -11.13
C GLY A 99 21.22 -2.52 -10.23
N ALA A 100 21.40 -1.69 -9.22
CA ALA A 100 22.47 -1.83 -8.24
C ALA A 100 21.92 -1.69 -6.81
N TRP A 101 22.46 -2.51 -5.92
CA TRP A 101 22.23 -2.36 -4.49
C TRP A 101 22.93 -1.11 -3.96
N ASN A 102 22.35 -0.51 -2.93
CA ASN A 102 23.07 0.51 -2.19
C ASN A 102 24.21 -0.14 -1.36
N PRO A 103 25.48 0.27 -1.53
CA PRO A 103 26.59 -0.31 -0.77
C PRO A 103 26.41 -0.20 0.75
N ALA A 104 25.72 0.84 1.22
CA ALA A 104 25.44 1.05 2.65
C ALA A 104 24.58 -0.07 3.26
N VAL A 105 23.77 -0.76 2.46
CA VAL A 105 22.85 -1.80 2.97
C VAL A 105 23.42 -3.22 2.89
N ARG A 106 24.67 -3.36 2.43
CA ARG A 106 25.35 -4.64 2.23
C ARG A 106 25.28 -5.55 3.45
N GLU A 107 25.54 -5.00 4.62
CA GLU A 107 25.51 -5.74 5.89
C GLU A 107 24.13 -6.33 6.23
N HIS A 108 23.06 -5.89 5.57
CA HIS A 108 21.73 -6.46 5.73
C HIS A 108 21.35 -7.51 4.70
N LEU A 109 22.16 -7.67 3.64
CA LEU A 109 21.87 -8.56 2.50
C LEU A 109 22.75 -9.80 2.48
N THR A 110 23.99 -9.71 2.95
CA THR A 110 25.00 -10.75 2.68
C THR A 110 25.65 -11.38 3.90
N ASP A 111 25.45 -10.81 5.09
CA ASP A 111 26.31 -11.14 6.23
C ASP A 111 25.71 -12.19 7.18
N TYR A 112 25.52 -13.40 6.64
CA TYR A 112 24.82 -14.51 7.30
C TYR A 112 25.45 -15.02 8.60
N LYS A 113 26.69 -14.64 8.92
CA LYS A 113 27.45 -15.25 10.02
C LYS A 113 28.41 -14.32 10.77
N ALA A 114 28.72 -13.11 10.29
CA ALA A 114 29.81 -12.33 10.89
C ALA A 114 29.37 -11.37 12.00
N ASN A 115 28.10 -11.03 12.09
CA ASN A 115 27.56 -10.12 13.10
C ASN A 115 26.36 -10.79 13.78
N ASP A 116 26.09 -10.56 15.07
CA ASP A 116 24.92 -11.03 15.84
C ASP A 116 23.53 -10.64 15.26
N VAL A 117 23.50 -10.27 13.98
CA VAL A 117 22.36 -9.97 13.13
C VAL A 117 21.67 -11.28 12.73
N THR A 118 20.39 -11.37 13.07
CA THR A 118 19.54 -12.49 12.65
C THR A 118 18.92 -12.21 11.29
N TYR A 119 18.78 -13.24 10.46
CA TYR A 119 18.26 -13.14 9.09
C TYR A 119 17.01 -13.97 8.90
N THR A 120 16.21 -13.58 7.91
CA THR A 120 15.06 -14.37 7.44
C THR A 120 15.23 -14.72 5.98
N THR A 121 14.96 -15.98 5.65
CA THR A 121 14.80 -16.42 4.26
C THR A 121 13.37 -16.18 3.78
N LEU A 122 13.24 -15.38 2.73
CA LEU A 122 11.99 -15.09 2.03
C LEU A 122 11.86 -16.06 0.86
N ASP A 123 10.88 -16.97 0.96
CA ASP A 123 10.64 -17.94 -0.11
C ASP A 123 9.70 -17.35 -1.17
N TRP A 124 10.07 -17.59 -2.43
CA TRP A 124 9.38 -17.09 -3.62
C TRP A 124 8.23 -17.98 -4.10
N GLN A 125 8.06 -19.18 -3.51
CA GLN A 125 7.09 -20.17 -4.01
C GLN A 125 5.62 -19.79 -3.76
N ASP A 126 5.37 -18.67 -3.08
CA ASP A 126 4.03 -18.17 -2.83
C ASP A 126 3.57 -17.15 -3.88
N LYS A 127 3.63 -17.54 -5.16
CA LYS A 127 2.83 -16.88 -6.23
C LYS A 127 1.32 -16.99 -5.97
N ARG A 128 0.92 -17.80 -4.99
CA ARG A 128 -0.45 -18.04 -4.56
C ARG A 128 -1.08 -16.82 -3.90
N PHE A 129 -0.29 -15.97 -3.26
CA PHE A 129 -0.85 -14.86 -2.50
C PHE A 129 -1.34 -13.75 -3.41
N LYS A 130 -2.58 -13.36 -3.18
CA LYS A 130 -3.31 -12.27 -3.85
C LYS A 130 -3.27 -10.98 -3.03
N ASN A 131 -2.94 -11.06 -1.74
CA ASN A 131 -2.91 -9.92 -0.84
C ASN A 131 -1.49 -9.58 -0.41
N ALA A 132 -1.09 -8.30 -0.50
CA ALA A 132 0.23 -7.87 -0.10
C ALA A 132 0.49 -7.96 1.42
N HIS A 133 -0.54 -7.78 2.24
CA HIS A 133 -0.43 -7.95 3.70
C HIS A 133 -0.11 -9.40 4.09
N THR A 134 -0.42 -10.36 3.21
CA THR A 134 -0.05 -11.77 3.38
C THR A 134 1.44 -11.97 3.30
N TYR A 135 2.11 -11.38 2.30
CA TYR A 135 3.57 -11.35 2.25
C TYR A 135 4.16 -10.70 3.50
N ARG A 136 3.62 -9.55 3.90
CA ARG A 136 4.09 -8.81 5.08
C ARG A 136 4.00 -9.64 6.36
N LEU A 137 2.85 -10.26 6.63
CA LEU A 137 2.68 -11.10 7.81
C LEU A 137 3.58 -12.34 7.76
N LEU A 138 3.70 -12.99 6.60
CA LEU A 138 4.60 -14.13 6.45
C LEU A 138 6.05 -13.78 6.82
N TRP A 139 6.56 -12.67 6.29
CA TRP A 139 7.94 -12.23 6.56
C TRP A 139 8.14 -11.91 8.03
N LEU A 140 7.18 -11.23 8.67
CA LEU A 140 7.21 -10.97 10.10
C LEU A 140 7.27 -12.28 10.89
N LEU A 141 6.37 -13.23 10.61
CA LEU A 141 6.32 -14.50 11.32
C LEU A 141 7.63 -15.29 11.17
N LYS A 142 8.16 -15.38 9.95
CA LYS A 142 9.44 -16.04 9.70
C LYS A 142 10.60 -15.36 10.45
N SER A 143 10.58 -14.02 10.56
CA SER A 143 11.61 -13.29 11.31
C SER A 143 11.66 -13.63 12.79
N TYR A 144 10.54 -14.05 13.40
CA TYR A 144 10.50 -14.48 14.80
C TYR A 144 10.56 -16.00 14.97
N GLN A 145 10.67 -16.78 13.87
CA GLN A 145 10.67 -18.24 13.93
C GLN A 145 11.92 -18.80 14.62
N SER A 146 13.02 -18.06 14.62
CA SER A 146 14.25 -18.43 15.35
C SER A 146 14.10 -18.30 16.87
N LEU A 147 13.04 -17.66 17.37
CA LEU A 147 12.77 -17.60 18.81
C LEU A 147 12.13 -18.92 19.28
N HIS A 148 12.71 -19.52 20.32
CA HIS A 148 12.14 -20.72 20.97
C HIS A 148 10.76 -20.48 21.59
N THR A 149 10.37 -19.22 21.80
CA THR A 149 9.06 -18.85 22.33
C THR A 149 8.22 -18.11 21.28
N PRO A 150 6.93 -18.45 21.13
CA PRO A 150 6.05 -17.74 20.22
C PRO A 150 5.93 -16.25 20.60
N LYS A 151 6.22 -15.36 19.66
CA LYS A 151 6.06 -13.92 19.84
C LYS A 151 4.59 -13.60 20.13
N VAL A 152 4.37 -12.93 21.27
CA VAL A 152 3.08 -12.34 21.62
C VAL A 152 3.05 -10.92 21.08
N TRP A 153 2.13 -10.68 20.15
CA TRP A 153 1.93 -9.37 19.54
C TRP A 153 0.86 -8.59 20.29
N LYS A 154 1.15 -7.34 20.69
CA LYS A 154 0.07 -6.43 21.10
C LYS A 154 -0.77 -6.10 19.86
N VAL A 155 -2.07 -5.87 20.04
CA VAL A 155 -2.98 -5.61 18.90
C VAL A 155 -2.56 -4.36 18.11
N GLU A 156 -2.16 -3.29 18.80
CA GLU A 156 -1.67 -2.06 18.17
C GLU A 156 -0.33 -2.26 17.45
N GLU A 157 0.60 -2.97 18.08
CA GLU A 157 1.90 -3.33 17.49
C GLU A 157 1.72 -4.14 16.20
N LEU A 158 0.81 -5.12 16.20
CA LEU A 158 0.51 -5.93 15.02
C LEU A 158 -0.13 -5.12 13.90
N ARG A 159 -1.04 -4.19 14.24
CA ARG A 159 -1.66 -3.30 13.24
C ARG A 159 -0.61 -2.41 12.58
N LEU A 160 0.24 -1.76 13.37
CA LEU A 160 1.35 -0.96 12.84
C LEU A 160 2.30 -1.81 11.99
N ALA A 161 2.65 -3.01 12.44
CA ALA A 161 3.59 -3.85 11.71
C ALA A 161 3.05 -4.34 10.35
N ILE A 162 1.74 -4.55 10.20
CA ILE A 162 1.11 -5.06 8.96
C ILE A 162 0.58 -3.95 8.05
N LEU A 163 0.00 -2.89 8.62
CA LEU A 163 -0.69 -1.82 7.89
C LEU A 163 0.14 -0.54 7.80
N ASN A 164 1.13 -0.36 8.67
CA ASN A 164 1.79 0.92 8.93
C ASN A 164 0.81 2.05 9.29
N ASP A 165 -0.33 1.69 9.89
CA ASP A 165 -1.41 2.60 10.25
C ASP A 165 -2.23 2.02 11.42
N LEU A 166 -2.74 2.91 12.27
CA LEU A 166 -3.64 2.60 13.39
C LEU A 166 -5.09 3.04 13.13
N THR A 167 -5.31 3.91 12.14
CA THR A 167 -6.63 4.47 11.83
C THR A 167 -7.50 3.47 11.05
N THR A 168 -6.88 2.71 10.15
CA THR A 168 -7.52 1.62 9.44
C THR A 168 -7.81 0.47 10.41
N TYR A 169 -9.10 0.08 10.51
CA TYR A 169 -9.61 -0.89 11.48
C TYR A 169 -9.35 -0.50 12.96
N PRO A 170 -10.06 0.51 13.48
CA PRO A 170 -9.82 1.04 14.82
C PRO A 170 -10.15 0.01 15.91
N ASN A 171 -11.13 -0.87 15.66
CA ASN A 171 -11.55 -1.91 16.58
C ASN A 171 -10.96 -3.28 16.18
N LEU A 172 -10.69 -4.12 17.18
CA LEU A 172 -10.16 -5.47 16.95
C LEU A 172 -11.10 -6.34 16.11
N ALA A 173 -12.43 -6.20 16.26
CA ALA A 173 -13.39 -6.96 15.49
C ALA A 173 -13.29 -6.67 13.99
N ASP A 174 -13.16 -5.39 13.63
CA ASP A 174 -13.00 -4.95 12.24
C ASP A 174 -11.64 -5.38 11.68
N PHE A 175 -10.58 -5.29 12.49
CA PHE A 175 -9.25 -5.73 12.10
C PHE A 175 -9.19 -7.23 11.82
N ARG A 176 -9.88 -8.03 12.65
CA ARG A 176 -9.98 -9.49 12.44
C ARG A 176 -10.71 -9.83 11.14
N ARG A 177 -11.94 -9.36 10.99
CA ARG A 177 -12.80 -9.69 9.83
C ARG A 177 -12.30 -9.07 8.53
N GLY A 178 -11.79 -7.83 8.60
CA GLY A 178 -11.36 -7.06 7.45
C GLY A 178 -10.02 -7.54 6.88
N LEU A 179 -9.10 -7.99 7.73
CA LEU A 179 -7.74 -8.32 7.33
C LEU A 179 -7.24 -9.65 7.89
N LEU A 180 -7.17 -9.80 9.22
CA LEU A 180 -6.39 -10.86 9.85
C LEU A 180 -6.90 -12.26 9.48
N ASP A 181 -8.21 -12.48 9.52
CA ASP A 181 -8.80 -13.77 9.19
C ASP A 181 -8.53 -14.15 7.72
N LYS A 182 -8.58 -13.17 6.81
CA LYS A 182 -8.33 -13.39 5.38
C LYS A 182 -6.86 -13.70 5.10
N VAL A 183 -5.96 -12.92 5.70
CA VAL A 183 -4.52 -13.13 5.56
C VAL A 183 -4.09 -14.47 6.18
N CYS A 184 -4.58 -14.79 7.37
CA CYS A 184 -4.30 -16.06 8.03
C CYS A 184 -4.82 -17.27 7.24
N ALA A 185 -6.03 -17.16 6.67
CA ALA A 185 -6.58 -18.20 5.80
C ALA A 185 -5.72 -18.42 4.55
N GLU A 186 -5.22 -17.35 3.93
CA GLU A 186 -4.34 -17.44 2.76
C GLU A 186 -2.95 -18.03 3.12
N LEU A 187 -2.41 -17.74 4.30
CA LEU A 187 -1.16 -18.33 4.79
C LEU A 187 -1.29 -19.77 5.28
N GLY A 188 -2.50 -20.24 5.59
CA GLY A 188 -2.68 -21.48 6.35
C GLY A 188 -2.25 -21.37 7.81
N TYR A 189 -2.40 -20.19 8.41
CA TYR A 189 -2.12 -19.94 9.82
C TYR A 189 -3.41 -19.74 10.63
N GLY A 190 -3.34 -20.06 11.91
CA GLY A 190 -4.33 -19.72 12.91
C GLY A 190 -3.73 -18.75 13.93
N TYR A 191 -4.57 -18.17 14.77
CA TYR A 191 -4.11 -17.33 15.85
C TYR A 191 -4.97 -17.49 17.10
N GLU A 192 -4.34 -17.35 18.26
CA GLU A 192 -4.98 -17.36 19.56
C GLU A 192 -4.85 -15.99 20.21
N THR A 193 -5.87 -15.59 20.96
CA THR A 193 -5.87 -14.28 21.61
C THR A 193 -5.72 -14.40 23.10
N LYS A 194 -4.68 -13.75 23.62
CA LYS A 194 -4.44 -13.59 25.05
C LYS A 194 -5.32 -12.46 25.57
N LYS A 195 -6.09 -12.76 26.60
CA LYS A 195 -6.98 -11.81 27.27
C LYS A 195 -6.41 -11.45 28.63
N ARG A 196 -6.60 -10.19 29.04
CA ARG A 196 -6.44 -9.75 30.43
C ARG A 196 -7.79 -9.14 30.85
N GLY A 197 -8.55 -9.87 31.66
CA GLY A 197 -9.95 -9.55 31.93
C GLY A 197 -10.81 -9.63 30.67
N LYS A 198 -11.66 -8.62 30.42
CA LYS A 198 -12.52 -8.54 29.22
C LYS A 198 -11.80 -8.08 27.95
N ARG A 199 -10.57 -7.55 28.05
CA ARG A 199 -9.83 -6.98 26.92
C ARG A 199 -8.84 -8.00 26.35
N VAL A 200 -8.77 -8.07 25.02
CA VAL A 200 -7.70 -8.81 24.31
C VAL A 200 -6.44 -7.95 24.36
N THR A 201 -5.38 -8.49 24.94
CA THR A 201 -4.10 -7.79 25.11
C THR A 201 -3.03 -8.29 24.16
N GLY A 202 -3.16 -9.51 23.64
CA GLY A 202 -2.19 -10.04 22.71
C GLY A 202 -2.73 -11.09 21.74
N ILE A 203 -1.98 -11.31 20.66
CA ILE A 203 -2.25 -12.29 19.62
C ILE A 203 -0.99 -13.15 19.45
N VAL A 204 -1.19 -14.47 19.37
CA VAL A 204 -0.13 -15.45 19.11
C VAL A 204 -0.53 -16.27 17.89
N PHE A 205 0.36 -16.33 16.90
CA PHE A 205 0.13 -17.10 15.67
C PHE A 205 0.60 -18.54 15.84
N LYS A 206 -0.10 -19.46 15.19
CA LYS A 206 0.24 -20.89 15.10
C LYS A 206 0.04 -21.36 13.68
N ALA A 207 0.98 -22.15 13.15
CA ALA A 207 0.78 -22.79 11.85
C ALA A 207 -0.37 -23.80 11.97
N LEU A 208 -1.29 -23.82 11.00
CA LEU A 208 -2.31 -24.87 10.94
C LEU A 208 -1.74 -26.10 10.22
N PRO A 209 -2.17 -27.31 10.59
CA PRO A 209 -1.91 -28.48 9.76
C PRO A 209 -2.51 -28.22 8.36
N VAL A 210 -1.68 -28.43 7.33
CA VAL A 210 -1.91 -28.02 5.93
C VAL A 210 -3.33 -28.35 5.47
N ARG A 211 -4.14 -27.32 5.21
CA ARG A 211 -5.38 -27.45 4.43
C ARG A 211 -5.11 -27.13 2.97
N ASN A 212 -5.77 -27.87 2.09
CA ASN A 212 -5.57 -27.81 0.64
C ASN A 212 -5.86 -26.37 0.11
N PRO A 213 -4.88 -25.65 -0.45
CA PRO A 213 -4.99 -24.23 -0.79
C PRO A 213 -6.01 -23.91 -1.90
N ALA A 214 -6.55 -24.92 -2.60
CA ALA A 214 -7.55 -24.76 -3.64
C ALA A 214 -8.97 -24.39 -3.13
N GLN A 215 -9.24 -24.51 -1.81
CA GLN A 215 -10.58 -24.31 -1.25
C GLN A 215 -10.83 -22.89 -0.71
N VAL A 216 -9.86 -21.98 -0.83
CA VAL A 216 -9.94 -20.65 -0.21
C VAL A 216 -10.13 -19.59 -1.30
N ALA A 217 -11.33 -19.57 -1.89
CA ALA A 217 -11.77 -18.47 -2.76
C ALA A 217 -12.10 -17.25 -1.88
N ILE A 218 -11.08 -16.47 -1.51
CA ILE A 218 -11.27 -15.21 -0.78
C ILE A 218 -11.42 -14.08 -1.80
N ASP A 219 -12.56 -13.39 -1.74
CA ASP A 219 -12.78 -12.13 -2.42
C ASP A 219 -12.08 -11.01 -1.63
N PHE A 220 -10.95 -10.54 -2.16
CA PHE A 220 -10.14 -9.48 -1.57
C PHE A 220 -10.46 -8.15 -2.26
N LYS A 221 -11.05 -7.20 -1.51
CA LYS A 221 -10.88 -5.78 -1.81
C LYS A 221 -9.68 -5.29 -1.02
N GLU A 222 -8.61 -4.90 -1.71
CA GLU A 222 -7.44 -4.29 -1.08
C GLU A 222 -7.88 -3.06 -0.26
N PRO A 223 -7.42 -2.92 1.00
CA PRO A 223 -7.58 -1.66 1.70
C PRO A 223 -6.67 -0.65 1.00
N VAL A 224 -7.27 0.39 0.40
CA VAL A 224 -6.51 1.49 -0.20
C VAL A 224 -5.77 2.22 0.92
N VAL A 225 -4.51 1.85 1.15
CA VAL A 225 -3.59 2.62 1.99
C VAL A 225 -3.15 3.84 1.17
N THR A 226 -3.90 4.93 1.29
CA THR A 226 -3.48 6.21 0.71
C THR A 226 -2.19 6.69 1.38
N PRO A 227 -1.12 7.00 0.61
CA PRO A 227 0.08 7.60 1.18
C PRO A 227 -0.27 8.95 1.83
N LYS A 228 0.41 9.25 2.96
CA LYS A 228 0.27 10.46 3.77
C LYS A 228 -0.01 11.70 2.90
N LYS A 229 -1.25 12.19 2.93
CA LYS A 229 -1.57 13.58 2.65
C LYS A 229 -1.79 14.28 3.98
N THR A 230 -1.14 15.42 4.11
CA THR A 230 -1.36 16.51 5.07
C THR A 230 -2.78 16.49 5.62
N GLN A 231 -2.88 16.51 6.96
CA GLN A 231 -4.12 16.57 7.77
C GLN A 231 -5.37 16.93 6.93
N LYS A 232 -6.15 15.90 6.57
CA LYS A 232 -7.53 16.08 6.15
C LYS A 232 -8.41 15.61 7.29
N GLU A 233 -9.19 16.55 7.80
CA GLU A 233 -10.27 16.33 8.75
C GLU A 233 -11.14 15.13 8.35
N ALA A 234 -11.62 14.43 9.37
CA ALA A 234 -12.30 13.14 9.30
C ALA A 234 -13.37 13.00 8.19
N PRO A 235 -13.46 11.83 7.52
CA PRO A 235 -14.56 11.52 6.62
C PRO A 235 -15.76 11.07 7.47
N GLY A 236 -16.61 12.02 7.85
CA GLY A 236 -17.77 11.72 8.69
C GLY A 236 -18.77 12.85 8.92
N LYS A 237 -18.69 13.95 8.18
CA LYS A 237 -19.84 14.88 8.08
C LYS A 237 -20.61 14.54 6.81
N THR A 238 -21.71 13.82 6.97
CA THR A 238 -22.80 13.81 5.99
C THR A 238 -23.09 15.28 5.66
N LEU A 239 -22.84 15.67 4.41
CA LEU A 239 -23.22 17.00 3.93
C LEU A 239 -24.76 17.07 4.01
N GLU A 240 -25.27 17.87 4.93
CA GLU A 240 -26.70 18.17 4.99
C GLU A 240 -27.04 19.04 3.77
N ILE A 241 -27.64 18.41 2.75
CA ILE A 241 -28.17 19.12 1.60
C ILE A 241 -29.38 19.90 2.10
N GLY A 242 -29.30 21.24 2.05
CA GLY A 242 -30.32 22.13 2.58
C GLY A 242 -31.72 21.88 1.99
N ALA A 243 -32.74 22.37 2.68
CA ALA A 243 -34.16 22.23 2.32
C ALA A 243 -34.54 22.85 0.97
N GLU A 244 -33.63 23.62 0.34
CA GLU A 244 -33.80 24.28 -0.96
C GLU A 244 -33.80 23.31 -2.15
N TRP A 245 -33.42 22.05 -1.95
CA TRP A 245 -33.38 21.02 -2.99
C TRP A 245 -34.61 20.12 -2.94
N SER A 246 -35.18 19.79 -4.11
CA SER A 246 -36.30 18.86 -4.20
C SER A 246 -35.89 17.46 -3.72
N ASP A 247 -36.84 16.68 -3.17
CA ASP A 247 -36.56 15.32 -2.69
C ASP A 247 -36.04 14.37 -3.78
N SER A 248 -36.42 14.64 -5.04
CA SER A 248 -35.89 13.93 -6.21
C SER A 248 -34.45 14.31 -6.59
N ASP A 249 -34.02 15.53 -6.29
CA ASP A 249 -32.68 16.04 -6.66
C ASP A 249 -31.61 15.76 -5.59
N LYS A 250 -32.02 15.65 -4.32
CA LYS A 250 -31.14 15.31 -3.18
C LYS A 250 -30.19 14.14 -3.44
N PRO A 251 -30.62 12.97 -3.96
CA PRO A 251 -29.68 11.86 -4.22
C PRO A 251 -28.65 12.19 -5.32
N ILE A 252 -29.06 12.89 -6.38
CA ILE A 252 -28.20 13.28 -7.50
C ILE A 252 -27.14 14.27 -7.03
N VAL A 253 -27.55 15.22 -6.19
CA VAL A 253 -26.69 16.26 -5.62
C VAL A 253 -25.71 15.66 -4.63
N ALA A 254 -26.16 14.73 -3.77
CA ALA A 254 -25.30 14.00 -2.84
C ALA A 254 -24.18 13.22 -3.56
N GLN A 255 -24.53 12.52 -4.65
CA GLN A 255 -23.58 11.79 -5.46
C GLN A 255 -22.50 12.72 -6.05
N LYS A 256 -22.93 13.86 -6.61
CA LYS A 256 -22.03 14.86 -7.20
C LYS A 256 -21.15 15.57 -6.15
N CYS A 257 -21.66 15.83 -4.95
CA CYS A 257 -20.86 16.31 -3.82
C CYS A 257 -19.74 15.33 -3.45
N SER A 258 -20.03 14.03 -3.41
CA SER A 258 -19.02 13.00 -3.17
C SER A 258 -17.93 13.00 -4.25
N VAL A 259 -18.31 13.21 -5.52
CA VAL A 259 -17.36 13.33 -6.64
C VAL A 259 -16.46 14.56 -6.49
N LEU A 260 -17.00 15.71 -6.09
CA LEU A 260 -16.21 16.93 -5.87
C LEU A 260 -15.20 16.76 -4.71
N GLN A 261 -15.61 16.11 -3.62
CA GLN A 261 -14.72 15.81 -2.49
C GLN A 261 -13.59 14.83 -2.88
N LYS A 262 -13.91 13.80 -3.68
CA LYS A 262 -12.91 12.86 -4.23
C LYS A 262 -11.88 13.56 -5.12
N ARG A 263 -12.27 14.65 -5.79
CA ARG A 263 -11.37 15.48 -6.62
C ARG A 263 -10.56 16.51 -5.82
N GLY A 264 -10.71 16.53 -4.50
CA GLY A 264 -9.85 17.29 -3.60
C GLY A 264 -10.50 18.51 -2.95
N LEU A 265 -11.72 18.92 -3.37
CA LEU A 265 -12.42 20.04 -2.75
C LEU A 265 -12.74 19.73 -1.28
N THR A 266 -12.63 20.74 -0.43
CA THR A 266 -12.94 20.65 1.00
C THR A 266 -14.44 20.76 1.23
N VAL A 267 -14.90 20.29 2.40
CA VAL A 267 -16.32 20.38 2.80
C VAL A 267 -16.84 21.84 2.75
N PRO A 268 -16.11 22.85 3.27
CA PRO A 268 -16.53 24.25 3.14
C PRO A 268 -16.68 24.72 1.70
N GLN A 269 -15.78 24.29 0.80
CA GLN A 269 -15.85 24.65 -0.62
C GLN A 269 -17.07 24.05 -1.31
N VAL A 270 -17.42 22.81 -0.98
CA VAL A 270 -18.62 22.16 -1.50
C VAL A 270 -19.88 22.83 -0.96
N MET A 271 -19.89 23.26 0.30
CA MET A 271 -21.03 24.01 0.88
C MET A 271 -21.22 25.39 0.23
N GLN A 272 -20.14 26.11 -0.09
CA GLN A 272 -20.22 27.37 -0.84
C GLN A 272 -20.80 27.16 -2.24
N ILE A 273 -20.40 26.09 -2.93
CA ILE A 273 -20.98 25.71 -4.23
C ILE A 273 -22.48 25.42 -4.10
N LEU A 274 -22.89 24.64 -3.08
CA LEU A 274 -24.28 24.30 -2.85
C LEU A 274 -25.14 25.54 -2.56
N SER A 275 -24.64 26.45 -1.72
CA SER A 275 -25.29 27.71 -1.40
C SER A 275 -25.44 28.59 -2.65
N TRP A 276 -24.41 28.70 -3.49
CA TRP A 276 -24.48 29.46 -4.74
C TRP A 276 -25.47 28.85 -5.77
N CYS A 277 -25.61 27.52 -5.77
CA CYS A 277 -26.53 26.84 -6.67
C CYS A 277 -28.01 27.07 -6.30
N GLY A 278 -28.32 27.33 -5.02
CA GLY A 278 -29.67 27.67 -4.54
C GLY A 278 -30.76 26.72 -5.03
N GLY A 279 -30.52 25.41 -4.94
CA GLY A 279 -31.47 24.38 -5.42
C GLY A 279 -31.45 24.09 -6.93
N SER A 280 -30.64 24.79 -7.73
CA SER A 280 -30.60 24.59 -9.19
C SER A 280 -29.63 23.49 -9.61
N VAL A 281 -30.18 22.37 -10.12
CA VAL A 281 -29.40 21.27 -10.70
C VAL A 281 -28.57 21.73 -11.90
N ALA A 282 -29.11 22.61 -12.75
CA ALA A 282 -28.40 23.12 -13.92
C ALA A 282 -27.14 23.93 -13.56
N LYS A 283 -27.22 24.76 -12.52
CA LYS A 283 -26.05 25.49 -11.98
C LYS A 283 -25.03 24.52 -11.41
N PHE A 284 -25.48 23.49 -10.70
CA PHE A 284 -24.59 22.48 -10.12
C PHE A 284 -23.92 21.60 -11.18
N ASP A 285 -24.63 21.30 -12.28
CA ASP A 285 -24.06 20.61 -13.44
C ASP A 285 -22.98 21.42 -14.13
N LYS A 286 -23.16 22.74 -14.23
CA LYS A 286 -22.12 23.63 -14.76
C LYS A 286 -20.85 23.57 -13.92
N VAL A 287 -20.97 23.64 -12.59
CA VAL A 287 -19.82 23.58 -11.68
C VAL A 287 -19.14 22.21 -11.73
N THR A 288 -19.90 21.13 -11.72
CA THR A 288 -19.34 19.76 -11.74
C THR A 288 -18.67 19.43 -13.08
N LYS A 289 -19.17 19.96 -14.21
CA LYS A 289 -18.51 19.89 -15.52
C LYS A 289 -17.20 20.66 -15.54
N ALA A 290 -17.18 21.91 -15.05
CA ALA A 290 -15.95 22.71 -14.95
C ALA A 290 -14.90 22.01 -14.07
N ALA A 291 -15.33 21.46 -12.92
CA ALA A 291 -14.46 20.69 -12.04
C ALA A 291 -13.94 19.39 -12.68
N HIS A 292 -14.74 18.77 -13.56
CA HIS A 292 -14.32 17.57 -14.28
C HIS A 292 -13.28 17.88 -15.34
N GLY A 293 -13.51 18.92 -16.15
CA GLY A 293 -12.57 19.38 -17.17
C GLY A 293 -11.21 19.72 -16.57
N ALA A 294 -11.19 20.52 -15.51
CA ALA A 294 -9.95 20.85 -14.79
C ALA A 294 -9.23 19.62 -14.23
N TYR A 295 -9.97 18.65 -13.69
CA TYR A 295 -9.38 17.40 -13.22
C TYR A 295 -8.74 16.61 -14.37
N CYS A 296 -9.41 16.46 -15.51
CA CYS A 296 -8.85 15.80 -16.68
C CYS A 296 -7.59 16.53 -17.20
N GLU A 297 -7.61 17.86 -17.26
CA GLU A 297 -6.44 18.68 -17.64
C GLU A 297 -5.22 18.41 -16.73
N THR A 298 -5.44 18.18 -15.42
CA THR A 298 -4.36 17.82 -14.48
C THR A 298 -3.84 16.40 -14.65
N GLN A 299 -4.63 15.49 -15.23
CA GLN A 299 -4.16 14.13 -15.54
C GLN A 299 -3.31 14.13 -16.81
N THR A 300 -3.56 15.04 -17.75
CA THR A 300 -2.81 15.15 -19.00
C THR A 300 -1.56 16.03 -18.89
N ASN A 301 -1.56 17.04 -18.00
CA ASN A 301 -0.41 17.92 -17.78
C ASN A 301 0.29 17.60 -16.46
N GLY A 302 1.41 16.86 -16.53
CA GLY A 302 2.22 16.43 -15.39
C GLY A 302 2.91 17.54 -14.57
N GLY A 303 2.73 18.82 -14.93
CA GLY A 303 3.28 19.96 -14.21
C GLY A 303 2.41 20.52 -13.08
N ILE A 304 1.18 20.02 -12.88
CA ILE A 304 0.25 20.57 -11.89
C ILE A 304 0.38 19.81 -10.56
N THR A 305 1.15 20.38 -9.63
CA THR A 305 1.43 19.79 -8.31
C THR A 305 0.26 19.93 -7.31
N ASN A 306 -0.64 20.90 -7.52
CA ASN A 306 -1.82 21.12 -6.66
C ASN A 306 -3.13 21.09 -7.45
N VAL A 307 -3.64 19.88 -7.67
CA VAL A 307 -4.89 19.60 -8.40
C VAL A 307 -6.10 20.32 -7.79
N ALA A 308 -6.21 20.39 -6.47
CA ALA A 308 -7.36 21.02 -5.80
C ALA A 308 -7.38 22.54 -6.03
N ALA A 309 -6.23 23.21 -5.90
CA ALA A 309 -6.12 24.65 -6.17
C ALA A 309 -6.43 24.98 -7.64
N TYR A 310 -5.98 24.14 -8.56
CA TYR A 310 -6.25 24.29 -9.99
C TYR A 310 -7.75 24.17 -10.31
N ILE A 311 -8.42 23.17 -9.73
CA ILE A 311 -9.87 22.99 -9.91
C ILE A 311 -10.64 24.19 -9.35
N VAL A 312 -10.28 24.70 -8.17
CA VAL A 312 -10.92 25.88 -7.58
C VAL A 312 -10.71 27.13 -8.45
N ALA A 313 -9.50 27.34 -8.97
CA ALA A 313 -9.21 28.43 -9.90
C ALA A 313 -10.04 28.34 -11.18
N ARG A 314 -10.26 27.12 -11.71
CA ARG A 314 -11.12 26.91 -12.87
C ARG A 314 -12.59 27.17 -12.56
N ILE A 315 -13.08 26.72 -11.40
CA ILE A 315 -14.45 27.00 -10.96
C ILE A 315 -14.67 28.50 -10.80
N LYS A 316 -13.71 29.24 -10.21
CA LYS A 316 -13.76 30.72 -10.11
C LYS A 316 -13.89 31.40 -11.47
N LYS A 317 -13.18 30.89 -12.49
CA LYS A 317 -13.21 31.42 -13.86
C LYS A 317 -14.54 31.12 -14.56
N ASP A 318 -15.03 29.90 -14.48
CA ASP A 318 -16.19 29.44 -15.27
C ASP A 318 -17.53 29.75 -14.57
N CYS A 319 -17.51 29.98 -13.26
CA CYS A 319 -18.64 30.31 -12.41
C CYS A 319 -18.27 31.46 -11.44
N PRO A 320 -18.23 32.71 -11.91
CA PRO A 320 -17.88 33.85 -11.06
C PRO A 320 -18.88 34.03 -9.92
N GLY A 321 -18.38 34.32 -8.71
CA GLY A 321 -19.19 34.58 -7.51
C GLY A 321 -19.42 33.40 -6.56
N ILE A 322 -18.79 32.23 -6.80
CA ILE A 322 -18.85 31.08 -5.87
C ILE A 322 -17.87 31.23 -4.69
N PHE A 323 -16.70 31.81 -4.94
CA PHE A 323 -15.54 31.86 -4.05
C PHE A 323 -14.86 33.23 -4.07
#